data_AF-A0A8G0RDD6-F1
#
_entry.id   AF-A0A8G0RDD6-F1
#
_cell.length_a   1.000
_cell.length_b   1.000
_cell.length_c   1.000
_cell.angle_alpha   90.00
_cell.angle_beta   90.00
_cell.angle_gamma   90.00
#
_symmetry.space_group_name_H-M   'P 1'
#
loop_
_entity.id
_entity.type
_entity.pdbx_description
1 polymer ?
#
loop_
_entity_poly.entity_id
_entity_poly.type
_entity_poly.pdbx_seq_one_letter_code
_entity_poly.pdbx_strand_id
1 'polypeptide(L)'
;ADMTIMEEGHEFIHRVKNGGALPLITSCSPGWIKFIEHFYPQLLPNLSTCKSPQQMFGAIVKTYYAQKAGIDPKNIVCVSLMPCTAKKFEARRPEMRASGYQDVDHVLTVRELARMIKQAGIDFASLPEEDYDDPLGQSTGAAVIFGV
;
A
#
# COMPACT_ATOMS: atom_id res chain seq x y z
N ALA A 1 -2.60 6.87 0.13
CA ALA A 1 -3.59 6.34 -0.84
C ALA A 1 -3.71 7.23 -2.09
N ASP A 2 -3.32 8.51 -1.99
CA ASP A 2 -3.42 9.49 -3.06
C ASP A 2 -2.81 9.05 -4.39
N MET A 3 -1.66 8.36 -4.35
CA MET A 3 -1.03 7.84 -5.57
C MET A 3 -1.85 6.75 -6.25
N THR A 4 -2.48 5.87 -5.48
CA THR A 4 -3.38 4.86 -6.05
C THR A 4 -4.55 5.53 -6.77
N ILE A 5 -5.11 6.60 -6.20
CA ILE A 5 -6.20 7.36 -6.82
C ILE A 5 -5.73 8.03 -8.12
N MET A 6 -4.55 8.65 -8.12
CA MET A 6 -4.00 9.30 -9.31
C MET A 6 -3.80 8.31 -10.46
N GLU A 7 -3.17 7.16 -10.18
CA GLU A 7 -2.90 6.13 -11.19
C GLU A 7 -4.19 5.43 -11.64
N GLU A 8 -5.08 5.05 -10.72
CA GLU A 8 -6.31 4.31 -11.04
C GLU A 8 -7.33 5.21 -11.75
N GLY A 9 -7.39 6.49 -11.39
CA GLY A 9 -8.17 7.50 -12.11
C GLY A 9 -7.64 7.75 -13.53
N HIS A 10 -6.31 7.84 -13.68
CA HIS A 10 -5.69 7.93 -15.00
C HIS A 10 -5.99 6.70 -15.86
N GLU A 11 -5.81 5.50 -15.29
CA GLU A 11 -6.10 4.24 -15.95
C GLU A 11 -7.56 4.14 -16.39
N PHE A 12 -8.50 4.53 -15.53
CA PHE A 12 -9.92 4.54 -15.86
C PHE A 12 -10.21 5.42 -17.08
N ILE A 13 -9.74 6.67 -17.07
CA ILE A 13 -9.94 7.61 -18.17
C ILE A 13 -9.32 7.06 -19.46
N HIS A 14 -8.11 6.49 -19.37
CA HIS A 14 -7.44 5.88 -20.52
C HIS A 14 -8.25 4.71 -21.11
N ARG A 15 -8.72 3.77 -20.28
CA ARG A 15 -9.51 2.62 -20.73
C ARG A 15 -10.82 3.04 -21.38
N VAL A 16 -11.51 4.04 -20.82
CA VAL A 16 -12.75 4.59 -21.41
C VAL A 16 -12.50 5.20 -22.78
N LYS A 17 -11.41 5.97 -22.94
CA LYS A 17 -11.10 6.66 -24.22
C LYS A 17 -10.58 5.72 -25.31
N ASN A 18 -9.83 4.69 -24.93
CA ASN A 18 -9.06 3.87 -25.87
C ASN A 18 -9.62 2.44 -26.04
N GLY A 19 -10.83 2.16 -25.54
CA GLY A 19 -11.47 0.85 -25.69
C GLY A 19 -10.80 -0.26 -24.87
N GLY A 20 -10.30 0.05 -23.68
CA GLY A 20 -9.73 -0.92 -22.75
C GLY A 20 -10.79 -1.84 -22.11
N ALA A 21 -10.33 -2.88 -21.42
CA ALA A 21 -11.22 -3.81 -20.72
C ALA A 21 -12.02 -3.09 -19.62
N LEU A 22 -13.35 -3.18 -19.72
CA LEU A 22 -14.33 -2.61 -18.79
C LEU A 22 -15.35 -3.67 -18.34
N PRO A 23 -15.91 -3.58 -17.12
CA PRO A 23 -15.68 -2.54 -16.10
C PRO A 23 -14.25 -2.57 -15.54
N LEU A 24 -13.75 -1.42 -15.08
CA LEU A 24 -12.51 -1.37 -14.29
C LEU A 24 -12.82 -1.83 -12.87
N ILE A 25 -12.06 -2.81 -12.39
CA ILE A 25 -12.22 -3.41 -11.08
C ILE A 25 -11.03 -3.03 -10.21
N THR A 26 -11.28 -2.51 -9.02
CA THR A 26 -10.21 -2.10 -8.10
C THR A 26 -9.31 -3.26 -7.69
N SER A 27 -8.02 -2.99 -7.48
CA SER A 27 -7.00 -4.00 -7.15
C SER A 27 -6.43 -3.91 -5.73
N CYS A 28 -6.89 -2.94 -4.92
CA CYS A 28 -6.25 -2.59 -3.65
C CYS A 28 -6.47 -3.61 -2.50
N SER A 29 -7.48 -4.47 -2.60
CA SER A 29 -7.82 -5.49 -1.60
C SER A 29 -7.19 -6.84 -1.96
N PRO A 30 -6.21 -7.35 -1.19
CA PRO A 30 -5.56 -8.62 -1.51
C PRO A 30 -6.49 -9.83 -1.36
N GLY A 31 -7.53 -9.74 -0.52
CA GLY A 31 -8.56 -10.77 -0.45
C GLY A 31 -9.37 -10.87 -1.74
N TRP A 32 -9.70 -9.71 -2.32
CA TRP A 32 -10.39 -9.62 -3.61
C TRP A 32 -9.54 -10.11 -4.77
N ILE A 33 -8.27 -9.72 -4.82
CA ILE A 33 -7.32 -10.23 -5.82
C ILE A 33 -7.27 -11.75 -5.79
N LYS A 34 -7.10 -12.33 -4.58
CA LYS A 34 -7.05 -13.78 -4.43
C LYS A 34 -8.36 -14.44 -4.87
N PHE A 35 -9.51 -13.84 -4.54
CA PHE A 35 -10.80 -14.35 -4.98
C PHE A 35 -10.93 -14.38 -6.51
N ILE A 36 -10.60 -13.29 -7.21
CA ILE A 36 -10.63 -13.28 -8.69
C ILE A 36 -9.66 -14.30 -9.27
N GLU A 37 -8.42 -14.37 -8.78
CA GLU A 37 -7.41 -15.31 -9.27
C GLU A 37 -7.91 -16.77 -9.24
N HIS A 38 -8.73 -17.14 -8.25
CA HIS A 38 -9.23 -18.51 -8.09
C HIS A 38 -10.55 -18.77 -8.79
N PHE A 39 -11.49 -17.83 -8.73
CA PHE A 39 -12.89 -18.07 -9.13
C PHE A 39 -13.28 -17.37 -10.42
N TYR A 40 -12.60 -16.29 -10.80
CA TYR A 40 -12.93 -15.48 -11.99
C TYR A 40 -11.68 -15.05 -12.78
N PRO A 41 -10.76 -15.96 -13.14
CA PRO A 41 -9.52 -15.61 -13.84
C PRO A 41 -9.76 -14.89 -15.18
N GLN A 42 -10.91 -15.12 -15.82
CA GLN A 42 -11.34 -14.40 -17.03
C GLN A 42 -11.53 -12.89 -16.82
N LEU A 43 -11.72 -12.43 -15.58
CA LEU A 43 -11.84 -11.01 -15.22
C LEU A 43 -10.52 -10.36 -14.81
N LEU A 44 -9.39 -11.08 -14.84
CA LEU A 44 -8.08 -10.49 -14.56
C LEU A 44 -7.75 -9.28 -15.46
N PRO A 45 -8.08 -9.26 -16.77
CA PRO A 45 -7.87 -8.06 -17.60
C PRO A 45 -8.66 -6.83 -17.13
N ASN A 46 -9.74 -7.03 -16.37
CA ASN A 46 -10.57 -5.96 -15.83
C ASN A 46 -10.02 -5.37 -14.53
N LEU A 47 -9.07 -6.02 -13.87
CA LEU A 47 -8.41 -5.45 -12.69
C LEU A 47 -7.60 -4.21 -13.07
N SER A 48 -7.62 -3.22 -12.18
CA SER A 48 -6.67 -2.11 -12.22
C SER A 48 -5.26 -2.65 -12.11
N THR A 49 -4.38 -2.09 -12.93
CA THR A 49 -2.94 -2.39 -12.90
C THR A 49 -2.24 -1.70 -11.72
N CYS A 50 -2.95 -0.84 -11.00
CA CYS A 50 -2.42 -0.14 -9.84
C CYS A 50 -2.04 -1.11 -8.72
N LYS A 51 -0.88 -0.88 -8.10
CA LYS A 51 -0.55 -1.42 -6.79
C LYS A 51 -1.49 -0.86 -5.73
N SER A 52 -1.70 -1.59 -4.63
CA SER A 52 -2.43 -1.04 -3.49
C SER A 52 -1.64 0.09 -2.80
N PRO A 53 -2.27 0.93 -1.97
CA PRO A 53 -1.58 2.04 -1.29
C PRO A 53 -0.35 1.62 -0.50
N GLN A 54 -0.37 0.45 0.17
CA GLN A 54 0.80 -0.03 0.91
C GLN A 54 1.97 -0.35 -0.03
N GLN A 55 1.66 -0.95 -1.17
CA GLN A 55 2.67 -1.43 -2.11
C GLN A 55 3.24 -0.28 -2.94
N MET A 56 2.40 0.70 -3.31
CA MET A 56 2.87 1.94 -3.92
C MET A 56 3.80 2.68 -2.96
N PHE A 57 3.41 2.84 -1.69
CA PHE A 57 4.25 3.51 -0.70
C PHE A 57 5.59 2.78 -0.49
N GLY A 58 5.56 1.46 -0.27
CA GLY A 58 6.78 0.67 -0.08
C GLY A 58 7.75 0.77 -1.26
N ALA A 59 7.22 0.69 -2.49
CA ALA A 59 8.02 0.86 -3.70
C ALA A 59 8.71 2.23 -3.75
N ILE A 60 8.00 3.31 -3.38
CA ILE A 60 8.51 4.69 -3.45
C ILE A 60 9.53 4.97 -2.36
N VAL A 61 9.28 4.48 -1.15
CA VAL A 61 10.22 4.61 -0.02
C VAL A 61 11.57 4.00 -0.38
N LYS A 62 11.58 2.85 -1.06
CA LYS A 62 12.81 2.15 -1.43
C LYS A 62 13.38 2.51 -2.80
N THR A 63 12.74 3.41 -3.54
CA THR A 63 13.25 3.89 -4.84
C THR A 63 13.49 5.39 -4.77
N TYR A 64 12.44 6.19 -4.93
CA TYR A 64 12.48 7.65 -4.94
C TYR A 64 13.07 8.22 -3.65
N TYR A 65 12.57 7.81 -2.48
CA TYR A 65 13.05 8.35 -1.20
C TYR A 65 14.48 7.89 -0.90
N ALA A 66 14.77 6.61 -1.11
CA ALA A 66 16.13 6.07 -0.98
C ALA A 66 17.15 6.88 -1.79
N GLN A 67 16.84 7.18 -3.05
CA GLN A 67 17.67 8.03 -3.91
C GLN A 67 17.78 9.46 -3.37
N LYS A 68 16.66 10.09 -3.00
CA LYS A 68 16.63 11.47 -2.49
C LYS A 68 17.41 11.63 -1.19
N ALA A 69 17.36 10.64 -0.31
CA ALA A 69 18.04 10.64 0.99
C ALA A 69 19.48 10.10 0.93
N GLY A 70 19.94 9.59 -0.22
CA GLY A 70 21.26 8.97 -0.35
C GLY A 70 21.43 7.67 0.45
N ILE A 71 20.34 6.93 0.66
CA ILE A 71 20.31 5.70 1.45
C ILE A 71 20.23 4.51 0.49
N ASP A 72 21.10 3.52 0.69
CA ASP A 72 20.99 2.24 -0.03
C ASP A 72 19.66 1.56 0.34
N PRO A 73 18.79 1.19 -0.64
CA PRO A 73 17.50 0.54 -0.38
C PRO A 73 17.58 -0.70 0.52
N LYS A 74 18.73 -1.40 0.54
CA LYS A 74 18.96 -2.58 1.41
C LYS A 74 18.95 -2.23 2.90
N ASN A 75 19.24 -0.96 3.23
CA ASN A 75 19.30 -0.44 4.59
C ASN A 75 17.96 0.15 5.04
N ILE A 76 16.92 0.10 4.20
CA ILE A 76 15.59 0.60 4.53
C ILE A 76 14.68 -0.57 4.88
N VAL A 77 14.09 -0.53 6.08
CA VAL A 77 13.03 -1.45 6.50
C VAL A 77 11.70 -0.70 6.47
N CYS A 78 10.82 -1.10 5.56
CA CYS A 78 9.45 -0.59 5.45
C CYS A 78 8.51 -1.49 6.27
N VAL A 79 7.94 -0.92 7.33
CA VAL A 79 6.92 -1.58 8.17
C VAL A 79 5.58 -0.91 7.95
N SER A 80 4.57 -1.70 7.60
CA SER A 80 3.22 -1.21 7.36
C SER A 80 2.27 -1.63 8.49
N LEU A 81 1.47 -0.70 8.99
CA LEU A 81 0.46 -0.92 10.02
C LEU A 81 -0.91 -1.04 9.36
N MET A 82 -1.57 -2.19 9.50
CA MET A 82 -2.75 -2.53 8.70
C MET A 82 -3.91 -3.07 9.56
N PRO A 83 -5.17 -2.74 9.25
CA PRO A 83 -6.34 -3.41 9.84
C PRO A 83 -6.61 -4.80 9.24
N CYS A 84 -5.77 -5.27 8.30
CA CYS A 84 -6.01 -6.45 7.48
C CYS A 84 -4.88 -7.48 7.60
N THR A 85 -5.22 -8.76 7.79
CA THR A 85 -4.24 -9.86 7.80
C THR A 85 -3.76 -10.22 6.40
N ALA A 86 -4.61 -10.11 5.38
CA ALA A 86 -4.26 -10.42 3.99
C ALA A 86 -3.20 -9.46 3.41
N LYS A 87 -3.03 -8.27 4.00
CA LYS A 87 -1.94 -7.34 3.65
C LYS A 87 -0.54 -7.95 3.91
N LYS A 88 -0.40 -8.85 4.89
CA LYS A 88 0.84 -9.63 5.11
C LYS A 88 1.14 -10.56 3.93
N PHE A 89 0.11 -11.14 3.30
CA PHE A 89 0.28 -11.98 2.11
C PHE A 89 0.68 -11.14 0.90
N GLU A 90 -0.01 -10.01 0.68
CA GLU A 90 0.33 -9.08 -0.40
C GLU A 90 1.79 -8.60 -0.33
N ALA A 91 2.27 -8.23 0.87
CA ALA A 91 3.65 -7.82 1.11
C ALA A 91 4.71 -8.89 0.76
N ARG A 92 4.32 -10.17 0.72
CA ARG A 92 5.22 -11.29 0.46
C ARG A 92 5.19 -11.80 -0.97
N ARG A 93 4.37 -11.20 -1.83
CA ARG A 93 4.30 -11.57 -3.26
C ARG A 93 5.69 -11.38 -3.91
N PRO A 94 6.26 -12.38 -4.59
CA PRO A 94 7.60 -12.31 -5.16
C PRO A 94 7.81 -11.12 -6.12
N GLU A 95 6.76 -10.69 -6.80
CA GLU A 95 6.74 -9.57 -7.74
C GLU A 95 6.80 -8.18 -7.07
N MET A 96 6.60 -8.08 -5.75
CA MET A 96 6.57 -6.80 -5.02
C MET A 96 7.98 -6.35 -4.62
N ARG A 97 8.82 -6.08 -5.63
CA ARG A 97 10.26 -5.81 -5.44
C ARG A 97 10.81 -4.73 -6.37
N ALA A 98 10.21 -3.54 -6.39
CA ALA A 98 10.55 -2.47 -7.33
C ALA A 98 12.01 -2.01 -7.25
N SER A 99 12.61 -2.04 -6.06
CA SER A 99 14.02 -1.68 -5.82
C SER A 99 14.98 -2.87 -5.89
N GLY A 100 14.50 -4.07 -6.23
CA GLY A 100 15.22 -5.34 -6.08
C GLY A 100 15.10 -5.95 -4.68
N TYR A 101 14.68 -5.19 -3.67
CA TYR A 101 14.31 -5.64 -2.33
C TYR A 101 12.79 -5.67 -2.18
N GLN A 102 12.27 -6.33 -1.13
CA GLN A 102 10.83 -6.31 -0.85
C GLN A 102 10.33 -4.87 -0.68
N ASP A 103 9.24 -4.51 -1.36
CA ASP A 103 8.63 -3.18 -1.29
C ASP A 103 8.19 -2.86 0.16
N VAL A 104 7.56 -3.83 0.82
CA VAL A 104 7.15 -3.78 2.24
C VAL A 104 7.73 -5.00 2.96
N ASP A 105 8.62 -4.80 3.94
CA ASP A 105 9.29 -5.91 4.62
C ASP A 105 8.39 -6.58 5.65
N HIS A 106 7.65 -5.77 6.41
CA HIS A 106 6.83 -6.24 7.51
C HIS A 106 5.46 -5.56 7.48
N VAL A 107 4.43 -6.35 7.83
CA VAL A 107 3.09 -5.83 8.05
C VAL A 107 2.64 -6.24 9.44
N LEU A 108 2.31 -5.27 10.29
CA LEU A 108 1.72 -5.48 11.60
C LEU A 108 0.24 -5.15 11.55
N THR A 109 -0.56 -5.96 12.23
CA THR A 109 -1.96 -5.64 12.46
C THR A 109 -2.09 -4.59 13.56
N VAL A 110 -3.21 -3.85 13.57
CA VAL A 110 -3.55 -2.93 14.67
C VAL A 110 -3.46 -3.63 16.04
N ARG A 111 -3.84 -4.90 16.13
CA ARG A 111 -3.75 -5.71 17.36
C ARG A 111 -2.30 -6.04 17.76
N GLU A 112 -1.41 -6.24 16.80
CA GLU A 112 0.01 -6.49 17.07
C GLU A 112 0.68 -5.20 17.54
N LEU A 113 0.40 -4.06 16.90
CA LEU A 113 0.88 -2.75 17.33
C LEU A 113 0.40 -2.41 18.75
N ALA A 114 -0.90 -2.57 19.02
CA ALA A 114 -1.47 -2.30 20.34
C ALA A 114 -0.82 -3.13 21.45
N ARG A 115 -0.41 -4.38 21.15
CA ARG A 115 0.34 -5.22 22.09
C ARG A 115 1.76 -4.71 22.29
N MET A 116 2.44 -4.31 21.21
CA MET A 116 3.81 -3.77 21.27
C MET A 116 3.88 -2.49 22.09
N ILE A 117 2.93 -1.56 21.89
CA ILE A 117 2.81 -0.31 22.69
C ILE A 117 2.66 -0.63 24.19
N LYS A 118 1.75 -1.54 24.54
CA LYS A 118 1.53 -1.97 25.94
C LYS A 118 2.77 -2.64 26.54
N GLN A 119 3.45 -3.48 25.78
CA GLN A 119 4.67 -4.17 26.24
C GLN A 119 5.85 -3.21 26.43
N ALA A 120 5.90 -2.11 25.67
CA ALA A 120 6.87 -1.05 25.84
C ALA A 120 6.60 -0.13 27.04
N GLY A 121 5.46 -0.30 27.74
CA GLY A 121 5.08 0.55 28.88
C GLY A 121 4.65 1.95 28.47
N ILE A 122 4.25 2.15 27.21
CA ILE A 122 3.84 3.47 26.69
C ILE A 122 2.37 3.72 27.05
N ASP A 123 2.11 4.83 27.75
CA ASP A 123 0.75 5.35 27.92
C ASP A 123 0.32 6.12 26.67
N PHE A 124 -0.24 5.38 25.71
CA PHE A 124 -0.64 5.93 24.43
C PHE A 124 -1.69 7.04 24.54
N ALA A 125 -2.55 7.00 25.55
CA ALA A 125 -3.64 7.97 25.72
C ALA A 125 -3.15 9.35 26.19
N SER A 126 -1.94 9.41 26.77
CA SER A 126 -1.35 10.65 27.27
C SER A 126 -0.29 11.25 26.35
N LEU A 127 -0.04 10.65 25.18
CA LEU A 127 0.97 11.17 24.24
C LEU A 127 0.51 12.51 23.65
N PRO A 128 1.42 13.47 23.48
CA PRO A 128 1.13 14.69 22.74
C PRO A 128 0.91 14.36 21.25
N GLU A 129 0.18 15.23 20.56
CA GLU A 129 0.08 15.17 19.11
C GLU A 129 1.42 15.59 18.47
N GLU A 130 1.81 14.87 17.41
CA GLU A 130 3.01 15.15 16.63
C GLU A 130 2.68 15.04 15.13
N ASP A 131 3.42 15.78 14.31
CA ASP A 131 3.28 15.75 12.86
C ASP A 131 3.95 14.52 12.23
N TYR A 132 3.47 14.12 11.05
CA TYR A 132 4.11 13.10 10.23
C TYR A 132 5.36 13.63 9.51
N ASP A 133 6.28 12.73 9.15
CA ASP A 133 7.50 13.07 8.39
C ASP A 133 7.21 13.53 6.94
N ASP A 134 7.90 14.57 6.47
CA ASP A 134 7.92 15.03 5.08
C ASP A 134 9.16 14.43 4.35
N PRO A 135 9.12 13.97 3.07
CA PRO A 135 8.23 14.35 1.95
C PRO A 135 7.03 13.42 1.66
N LEU A 136 6.82 12.35 2.44
CA LEU A 136 5.86 11.29 2.10
C LEU A 136 4.68 11.18 3.08
N GLY A 137 4.65 11.96 4.16
CA GLY A 137 3.65 11.90 5.23
C GLY A 137 2.44 12.82 5.05
N GLN A 138 2.41 13.70 4.04
CA GLN A 138 1.23 14.51 3.74
C GLN A 138 0.21 13.67 2.94
N SER A 139 -1.02 13.57 3.46
CA SER A 139 -2.12 12.85 2.82
C SER A 139 -3.34 13.75 2.62
N THR A 140 -4.10 13.53 1.55
CA THR A 140 -5.33 14.32 1.29
C THR A 140 -6.57 13.69 1.93
N GLY A 141 -7.66 14.47 2.07
CA GLY A 141 -8.94 13.96 2.58
C GLY A 141 -9.51 12.78 1.80
N ALA A 142 -9.19 12.63 0.51
CA ALA A 142 -9.61 11.49 -0.30
C ALA A 142 -8.90 10.18 0.12
N ALA A 143 -7.66 10.26 0.61
CA ALA A 143 -6.95 9.11 1.15
C ALA A 143 -7.42 8.72 2.56
N VAL A 144 -7.96 9.67 3.34
CA VAL A 144 -8.47 9.41 4.70
C VAL A 144 -9.68 8.48 4.68
N ILE A 145 -10.55 8.59 3.66
CA ILE A 145 -11.76 7.76 3.56
C ILE A 145 -11.52 6.36 2.94
N PHE A 146 -10.29 6.01 2.56
CA PHE A 146 -9.97 4.74 1.91
C PHE A 146 -10.29 3.50 2.77
N GLY A 147 -10.39 3.67 4.08
CA GLY A 147 -10.70 2.61 5.05
C GLY A 147 -12.15 2.52 5.50
N VAL A 148 -13.06 3.33 4.94
CA VAL A 148 -14.50 3.37 5.27
C VAL A 148 -15.28 2.32 4.48
#